data_AF-A0AA38CCV6-F1
#
_entry.id   AF-A0AA38CCV6-F1
#
_cell.length_a   1.000
_cell.length_b   1.000
_cell.length_c   1.000
_cell.angle_alpha   90.00
_cell.angle_beta   90.00
_cell.angle_gamma   90.00
#
_symmetry.space_group_name_H-M   'P 1'
#
loop_
_entity.id
_entity.type
_entity.pdbx_description
1 polymer ?
#
loop_
_entity_poly.entity_id
_entity_poly.type
_entity_poly.pdbx_seq_one_letter_code
_entity_poly.pdbx_strand_id
1 'polypeptide(L)'
;MEYRSSTCVWKLIALFSLTATVTVHAKGNCYSSIYQFGDSLADTGNLAVSGPGLFSVITELPYGETHFKKSTGRCSNGRLVIDFIAEAFGLGFLPPYLSKIADYSSGVNFAVAGSTALDASVFENKQIPIFTNLSLSTQIQWFKDFKKLYCFGTEDCEKHFENSLFVLGEIGGNDLNYPFGLGVPIEEVRAFVPLIIQSIRTALETLIQENGKKFLVPGNLPIGCSPSYLATHPSNSSSDFDDIGCLVKFNKFSQYGNHLLKIMLQDVQRDHPEVSIVYADNYSAAMKILRNPQKY
;
A
#
# COMPACT_ATOMS: atom_id res chain seq x y z
N MET A 1 -15.20 -17.76 17.84
CA MET A 1 -14.51 -17.09 16.70
C MET A 1 -14.20 -15.63 17.00
N GLU A 2 -15.11 -14.86 17.62
CA GLU A 2 -14.88 -13.46 18.00
C GLU A 2 -13.60 -13.20 18.82
N TYR A 3 -13.29 -14.05 19.80
CA TYR A 3 -12.10 -13.89 20.64
C TYR A 3 -10.78 -13.98 19.85
N ARG A 4 -10.73 -14.83 18.80
CA ARG A 4 -9.57 -14.95 17.90
C ARG A 4 -9.46 -13.75 16.96
N SER A 5 -10.58 -13.27 16.41
CA SER A 5 -10.62 -12.08 15.57
C SER A 5 -10.06 -10.86 16.30
N SER A 6 -10.49 -10.64 17.55
CA SER A 6 -9.99 -9.54 18.39
C SER A 6 -8.47 -9.61 18.61
N THR A 7 -7.91 -10.78 18.94
CA THR A 7 -6.46 -10.93 19.15
C THR A 7 -5.62 -10.66 17.89
N CYS A 8 -6.14 -10.95 16.71
CA CYS A 8 -5.45 -10.73 15.44
C CYS A 8 -5.45 -9.24 15.05
N VAL A 9 -6.57 -8.54 15.27
CA VAL A 9 -6.63 -7.09 15.15
C VAL A 9 -5.65 -6.43 16.11
N TRP A 10 -5.55 -6.89 17.36
CA TRP A 10 -4.54 -6.38 18.30
C TRP A 10 -3.10 -6.67 17.88
N LYS A 11 -2.80 -7.83 17.29
CA LYS A 11 -1.48 -8.11 16.69
C LYS A 11 -1.16 -7.17 15.53
N LEU A 12 -2.10 -6.93 14.62
CA LEU A 12 -1.94 -5.95 13.54
C LEU A 12 -1.71 -4.56 14.12
N ILE A 13 -2.56 -4.10 15.04
CA ILE A 13 -2.41 -2.81 15.69
C ILE A 13 -1.05 -2.71 16.39
N ALA A 14 -0.57 -3.77 17.05
CA ALA A 14 0.74 -3.81 17.71
C ALA A 14 1.91 -3.74 16.72
N LEU A 15 1.81 -4.37 15.54
CA LEU A 15 2.81 -4.22 14.47
C LEU A 15 2.98 -2.76 14.03
N PHE A 16 1.89 -1.98 14.07
CA PHE A 16 1.89 -0.56 13.69
C PHE A 16 1.96 0.42 14.88
N SER A 17 1.82 -0.07 16.12
CA SER A 17 1.88 0.73 17.35
C SER A 17 3.22 0.52 18.03
N LEU A 18 4.14 1.47 17.82
CA LEU A 18 5.53 1.36 18.24
C LEU A 18 5.73 1.67 19.75
N THR A 19 4.76 1.31 20.60
CA THR A 19 4.80 1.49 22.06
C THR A 19 4.67 0.13 22.73
N ALA A 20 5.78 -0.29 23.36
CA ALA A 20 5.97 -1.54 24.09
C ALA A 20 5.85 -2.83 23.25
N THR A 21 6.89 -3.65 23.30
CA THR A 21 6.90 -5.05 22.88
C THR A 21 5.95 -5.85 23.77
N VAL A 22 4.65 -5.79 23.48
CA VAL A 22 3.73 -6.83 23.93
C VAL A 22 3.95 -8.00 22.99
N THR A 23 4.68 -9.02 23.46
CA THR A 23 4.70 -10.34 22.81
C THR A 23 3.31 -10.94 22.90
N VAL A 24 2.42 -10.57 21.98
CA VAL A 24 1.14 -11.25 21.79
C VAL A 24 1.45 -12.59 21.14
N HIS A 25 1.69 -13.62 21.95
CA HIS A 25 1.73 -15.00 21.49
C HIS A 25 0.31 -15.46 21.15
N ALA A 26 -0.25 -15.00 20.02
CA ALA A 26 -1.42 -15.68 19.48
C ALA A 26 -0.94 -17.02 18.90
N LYS A 27 -1.20 -18.11 19.63
CA LYS A 27 -1.17 -19.48 19.12
C LYS A 27 -2.33 -19.64 18.13
N GLY A 28 -2.07 -19.39 16.86
CA GLY A 28 -2.98 -19.65 15.74
C GLY A 28 -2.72 -18.73 14.54
N ASN A 29 -2.77 -19.28 13.32
CA ASN A 29 -2.71 -18.50 12.08
C ASN A 29 -3.95 -17.57 12.03
N CYS A 30 -3.72 -16.27 12.20
CA CYS A 30 -4.77 -15.24 12.20
C CYS A 30 -5.45 -15.06 10.84
N TYR A 31 -4.67 -15.31 9.80
CA TYR A 31 -5.06 -15.21 8.40
C TYR A 31 -4.59 -16.47 7.69
N SER A 32 -5.43 -16.98 6.78
CA SER A 32 -5.08 -18.10 5.90
C SER A 32 -4.13 -17.66 4.78
N SER A 33 -4.31 -16.43 4.29
CA SER A 33 -3.52 -15.83 3.22
C SER A 33 -3.58 -14.30 3.27
N ILE A 34 -2.75 -13.63 2.48
CA ILE A 34 -2.77 -12.18 2.31
C ILE A 34 -2.92 -11.83 0.82
N TYR A 35 -3.84 -10.92 0.50
CA TYR A 35 -3.99 -10.34 -0.83
C TYR A 35 -3.62 -8.87 -0.78
N GLN A 36 -2.60 -8.46 -1.54
CA GLN A 36 -2.08 -7.10 -1.50
C GLN A 36 -2.30 -6.36 -2.81
N PHE A 37 -2.65 -5.08 -2.69
CA PHE A 37 -2.81 -4.10 -3.75
C PHE A 37 -1.94 -2.89 -3.40
N GLY A 38 -1.59 -2.07 -4.38
CA GLY A 38 -0.81 -0.86 -4.13
C GLY A 38 0.15 -0.50 -5.24
N ASP A 39 1.15 0.29 -4.89
CA ASP A 39 2.15 0.80 -5.81
C ASP A 39 3.56 0.22 -5.58
N SER A 40 4.61 1.02 -5.81
CA SER A 40 6.02 0.64 -5.65
C SER A 40 6.39 0.26 -4.22
N LEU A 41 5.68 0.77 -3.20
CA LEU A 41 5.90 0.38 -1.81
C LEU A 41 5.39 -1.03 -1.50
N ALA A 42 4.56 -1.58 -2.39
CA ALA A 42 3.91 -2.88 -2.25
C ALA A 42 4.31 -3.90 -3.34
N ASP A 43 4.82 -3.46 -4.50
CA ASP A 43 5.07 -4.34 -5.65
C ASP A 43 6.21 -5.35 -5.42
N THR A 44 5.86 -6.65 -5.43
CA THR A 44 6.81 -7.75 -5.27
C THR A 44 7.45 -8.23 -6.58
N GLY A 45 7.13 -7.62 -7.73
CA GLY A 45 7.75 -7.85 -9.03
C GLY A 45 6.80 -7.81 -10.24
N ASN A 46 5.55 -7.37 -10.10
CA ASN A 46 4.61 -7.28 -11.22
C ASN A 46 5.11 -6.29 -12.29
N LEU A 47 5.63 -5.10 -11.92
CA LEU A 47 6.15 -4.16 -12.92
C LEU A 47 7.32 -4.76 -13.72
N ALA A 48 8.21 -5.50 -13.05
CA ALA A 48 9.33 -6.16 -13.69
C ALA A 48 8.87 -7.19 -14.74
N VAL A 49 7.75 -7.88 -14.49
CA VAL A 49 7.15 -8.84 -15.42
C VAL A 49 6.35 -8.16 -16.53
N SER A 50 5.62 -7.07 -16.23
CA SER A 50 4.78 -6.38 -17.21
C SER A 50 5.57 -5.57 -18.25
N GLY A 51 6.88 -5.40 -18.05
CA GLY A 51 7.74 -4.56 -18.87
C GLY A 51 7.98 -3.22 -18.18
N PRO A 52 9.07 -3.05 -17.43
CA PRO A 52 9.28 -1.88 -16.57
C PRO A 52 9.60 -0.59 -17.34
N GLY A 53 9.84 -0.66 -18.66
CA GLY A 53 10.05 0.50 -19.52
C GLY A 53 11.13 1.46 -18.98
N LEU A 54 10.79 2.73 -18.84
CA LEU A 54 11.67 3.78 -18.28
C LEU A 54 12.04 3.56 -16.81
N PHE A 55 11.37 2.64 -16.13
CA PHE A 55 11.61 2.28 -14.73
C PHE A 55 12.39 0.97 -14.59
N SER A 56 13.09 0.52 -15.65
CA SER A 56 13.88 -0.72 -15.67
C SER A 56 14.97 -0.81 -14.61
N VAL A 57 15.41 0.31 -14.05
CA VAL A 57 16.45 0.36 -13.01
C VAL A 57 16.12 -0.52 -11.80
N ILE A 58 14.84 -0.74 -11.48
CA ILE A 58 14.43 -1.61 -10.36
C ILE A 58 14.74 -3.09 -10.61
N THR A 59 15.09 -3.45 -11.85
CA THR A 59 15.50 -4.80 -12.26
C THR A 59 17.01 -5.01 -12.22
N GLU A 60 17.76 -4.06 -11.66
CA GLU A 60 19.21 -4.14 -11.47
C GLU A 60 19.60 -4.08 -9.97
N LEU A 61 20.86 -4.34 -9.63
CA LEU A 61 21.35 -4.03 -8.28
C LEU A 61 21.37 -2.50 -8.09
N PRO A 62 21.02 -1.97 -6.91
CA PRO A 62 20.94 -2.64 -5.59
C PRO A 62 19.59 -3.28 -5.24
N TYR A 63 18.59 -3.33 -6.14
CA TYR A 63 17.21 -3.71 -5.83
C TYR A 63 17.00 -5.21 -5.51
N GLY A 64 17.32 -5.59 -4.27
CA GLY A 64 17.21 -6.94 -3.71
C GLY A 64 18.52 -7.47 -3.09
N GLU A 65 19.60 -6.67 -3.11
CA GLU A 65 20.95 -7.07 -2.69
C GLU A 65 21.05 -7.55 -1.22
N THR A 66 20.26 -6.98 -0.30
CA THR A 66 20.45 -7.19 1.14
C THR A 66 19.85 -8.50 1.62
N HIS A 67 18.65 -8.84 1.15
CA HIS A 67 17.93 -10.04 1.57
C HIS A 67 17.99 -11.15 0.51
N PHE A 68 17.66 -10.83 -0.75
CA PHE A 68 17.52 -11.83 -1.81
C PHE A 68 18.83 -12.15 -2.53
N LYS A 69 19.86 -11.30 -2.37
CA LYS A 69 21.20 -11.45 -3.00
C LYS A 69 21.15 -11.50 -4.53
N LYS A 70 20.08 -10.95 -5.11
CA LYS A 70 19.86 -10.80 -6.55
C LYS A 70 18.85 -9.67 -6.79
N SER A 71 18.79 -9.19 -8.02
CA SER A 71 17.73 -8.28 -8.43
C SER A 71 16.36 -8.95 -8.33
N THR A 72 15.36 -8.19 -7.88
CA THR A 72 14.00 -8.69 -7.66
C THR A 72 12.90 -7.92 -8.38
N GLY A 73 13.18 -6.72 -8.92
CA GLY A 73 12.13 -5.84 -9.42
C GLY A 73 11.36 -5.10 -8.31
N ARG A 74 11.77 -5.23 -7.05
CA ARG A 74 11.16 -4.53 -5.91
C ARG A 74 11.78 -3.15 -5.75
N CYS A 75 11.00 -2.14 -5.37
CA CYS A 75 11.52 -0.78 -5.09
C CYS A 75 12.19 -0.68 -3.71
N SER A 76 13.02 -1.68 -3.37
CA SER A 76 13.78 -1.78 -2.13
C SER A 76 15.04 -2.59 -2.41
N ASN A 77 16.10 -2.36 -1.64
CA ASN A 77 17.30 -3.19 -1.71
C ASN A 77 17.10 -4.57 -1.04
N GLY A 78 15.88 -4.91 -0.63
CA GLY A 78 15.53 -6.17 0.00
C GLY A 78 14.02 -6.34 0.14
N ARG A 79 13.60 -6.67 1.36
CA ARG A 79 12.20 -6.91 1.70
C ARG A 79 11.34 -5.63 1.66
N LEU A 80 10.05 -5.82 1.46
CA LEU A 80 9.00 -4.81 1.60
C LEU A 80 8.22 -5.03 2.89
N VAL A 81 7.43 -4.04 3.31
CA VAL A 81 6.61 -4.11 4.55
C VAL A 81 5.75 -5.36 4.58
N ILE A 82 5.20 -5.78 3.44
CA ILE A 82 4.36 -6.98 3.35
C ILE A 82 5.10 -8.26 3.73
N ASP A 83 6.39 -8.38 3.45
CA ASP A 83 7.15 -9.59 3.76
C ASP A 83 7.24 -9.76 5.29
N PHE A 84 7.39 -8.65 6.02
CA PHE A 84 7.39 -8.64 7.48
C PHE A 84 6.00 -8.92 8.07
N ILE A 85 4.92 -8.43 7.42
CA ILE A 85 3.54 -8.75 7.81
C ILE A 85 3.29 -10.25 7.63
N ALA A 86 3.64 -10.82 6.48
CA ALA A 86 3.49 -12.23 6.20
C ALA A 86 4.26 -13.09 7.22
N GLU A 87 5.54 -12.76 7.46
CA GLU A 87 6.39 -13.43 8.45
C GLU A 87 5.77 -13.38 9.86
N ALA A 88 5.25 -12.23 10.29
CA ALA A 88 4.61 -12.07 11.60
C ALA A 88 3.35 -12.94 11.80
N PHE A 89 2.71 -13.36 10.70
CA PHE A 89 1.56 -14.27 10.71
C PHE A 89 1.90 -15.70 10.28
N GLY A 90 3.18 -16.02 10.10
CA GLY A 90 3.64 -17.37 9.73
C GLY A 90 3.30 -17.75 8.28
N LEU A 91 3.15 -16.76 7.40
CA LEU A 91 2.89 -16.92 5.97
C LEU A 91 4.17 -16.70 5.16
N GLY A 92 4.23 -17.30 3.97
CA GLY A 92 5.32 -17.10 3.01
C GLY A 92 5.21 -15.77 2.25
N PHE A 93 6.22 -15.48 1.41
CA PHE A 93 6.20 -14.29 0.56
C PHE A 93 5.07 -14.36 -0.47
N LEU A 94 4.48 -13.19 -0.74
CA LEU A 94 3.42 -13.07 -1.73
C LEU A 94 4.03 -12.95 -3.13
N PRO A 95 3.81 -13.92 -4.02
CA PRO A 95 4.28 -13.81 -5.39
C PRO A 95 3.53 -12.72 -6.15
N PRO A 96 4.18 -12.06 -7.13
CA PRO A 96 3.50 -11.14 -8.03
C PRO A 96 2.54 -11.91 -8.94
N TYR A 97 1.30 -11.43 -9.05
CA TYR A 97 0.22 -12.02 -9.86
C TYR A 97 0.67 -12.36 -11.30
N LEU A 98 1.45 -11.48 -11.94
CA LEU A 98 1.87 -11.67 -13.32
C LEU A 98 2.94 -12.76 -13.52
N SER A 99 3.59 -13.25 -12.47
CA SER A 99 4.63 -14.28 -12.60
C SER A 99 4.10 -15.65 -13.05
N LYS A 100 2.78 -15.92 -12.92
CA LYS A 100 2.03 -17.11 -13.41
C LYS A 100 2.56 -18.51 -13.03
N ILE A 101 3.75 -18.63 -12.45
CA ILE A 101 4.42 -19.87 -12.03
C ILE A 101 4.81 -19.73 -10.56
N ALA A 102 3.82 -19.53 -9.69
CA ALA A 102 4.06 -19.34 -8.28
C ALA A 102 3.09 -20.13 -7.40
N ASP A 103 3.55 -20.46 -6.20
CA ASP A 103 2.71 -20.99 -5.13
C ASP A 103 1.91 -19.85 -4.50
N TYR A 104 0.58 -19.93 -4.59
CA TYR A 104 -0.36 -18.95 -4.05
C TYR A 104 -0.91 -19.33 -2.67
N SER A 105 -0.34 -20.34 -2.01
CA SER A 105 -0.78 -20.83 -0.70
C SER A 105 -0.85 -19.73 0.37
N SER A 106 0.10 -18.80 0.35
CA SER A 106 0.17 -17.65 1.27
C SER A 106 -0.59 -16.41 0.77
N GLY A 107 -1.15 -16.47 -0.44
CA GLY A 107 -1.85 -15.37 -1.09
C GLY A 107 -1.09 -14.80 -2.30
N VAL A 108 -1.48 -13.60 -2.74
CA VAL A 108 -1.04 -13.00 -4.01
C VAL A 108 -0.84 -11.50 -3.87
N ASN A 109 0.18 -10.97 -4.54
CA ASN A 109 0.40 -9.53 -4.66
C ASN A 109 0.00 -9.03 -6.05
N PHE A 110 -0.94 -8.10 -6.10
CA PHE A 110 -1.45 -7.42 -7.30
C PHE A 110 -0.88 -6.00 -7.47
N ALA A 111 -0.08 -5.51 -6.52
CA ALA A 111 0.51 -4.18 -6.58
C ALA A 111 1.47 -4.05 -7.76
N VAL A 112 1.56 -2.84 -8.34
CA VAL A 112 2.45 -2.55 -9.47
C VAL A 112 3.16 -1.22 -9.21
N ALA A 113 4.48 -1.21 -9.34
CA ALA A 113 5.25 0.01 -9.14
C ALA A 113 4.82 1.13 -10.12
N GLY A 114 4.66 2.34 -9.59
CA GLY A 114 4.19 3.51 -10.34
C GLY A 114 2.67 3.59 -10.54
N SER A 115 1.90 2.61 -10.05
CA SER A 115 0.43 2.63 -10.14
C SER A 115 -0.20 3.81 -9.44
N THR A 116 -1.29 4.29 -10.04
CA THR A 116 -2.17 5.31 -9.51
C THR A 116 -3.45 4.68 -8.95
N ALA A 117 -4.07 5.33 -7.98
CA ALA A 117 -5.42 4.98 -7.53
C ALA A 117 -6.44 5.28 -8.64
N LEU A 118 -6.25 6.38 -9.35
CA LEU A 118 -7.08 6.78 -10.50
C LEU A 118 -6.65 6.06 -11.78
N ASP A 119 -7.56 5.92 -12.72
CA ASP A 119 -7.25 5.33 -14.02
C ASP A 119 -6.38 6.24 -14.88
N ALA A 120 -5.57 5.62 -15.76
CA ALA A 120 -4.64 6.32 -16.66
C ALA A 120 -5.33 7.44 -17.48
N SER A 121 -6.58 7.23 -17.87
CA SER A 121 -7.39 8.19 -18.63
C SER A 121 -7.55 9.54 -17.92
N VAL A 122 -7.54 9.58 -16.58
CA VAL A 122 -7.59 10.84 -15.82
C VAL A 122 -6.35 11.69 -16.06
N PHE A 123 -5.18 11.05 -16.15
CA PHE A 123 -3.89 11.69 -16.38
C PHE A 123 -3.70 12.05 -17.85
N GLU A 124 -4.10 11.17 -18.77
CA GLU A 124 -4.11 11.43 -20.23
C GLU A 124 -4.91 12.69 -20.57
N ASN A 125 -6.13 12.83 -20.01
CA ASN A 125 -6.97 14.01 -20.20
C ASN A 125 -6.34 15.31 -19.66
N LYS A 126 -5.42 15.19 -18.70
CA LYS A 126 -4.68 16.30 -18.11
C LYS A 126 -3.27 16.47 -18.68
N GLN A 127 -2.89 15.65 -19.67
CA GLN A 127 -1.56 15.62 -20.29
C GLN A 127 -0.43 15.38 -19.27
N ILE A 128 -0.71 14.60 -18.24
CA ILE A 128 0.27 14.19 -17.22
C ILE A 128 0.82 12.82 -17.60
N PRO A 129 2.11 12.69 -17.98
CA PRO A 129 2.71 11.38 -18.23
C PRO A 129 2.81 10.56 -16.94
N ILE A 130 2.51 9.26 -17.04
CA ILE A 130 2.61 8.28 -15.96
C ILE A 130 3.47 7.09 -16.42
N PHE A 131 4.10 6.37 -15.48
CA PHE A 131 5.01 5.28 -15.82
C PHE A 131 4.31 3.98 -16.24
N THR A 132 3.06 3.78 -15.80
CA THR A 132 2.29 2.57 -16.09
C THR A 132 0.81 2.90 -16.14
N ASN A 133 0.05 2.19 -16.99
CA ASN A 133 -1.41 2.28 -17.06
C ASN A 133 -2.12 1.28 -16.12
N LEU A 134 -1.35 0.50 -15.36
CA LEU A 134 -1.85 -0.55 -14.47
C LEU A 134 -2.35 0.07 -13.15
N SER A 135 -3.50 0.74 -13.19
CA SER A 135 -4.10 1.44 -12.03
C SER A 135 -4.66 0.47 -10.97
N LEU A 136 -5.10 1.01 -9.83
CA LEU A 136 -5.78 0.23 -8.79
C LEU A 136 -6.99 -0.56 -9.32
N SER A 137 -7.77 0.02 -10.24
CA SER A 137 -8.91 -0.69 -10.85
C SER A 137 -8.48 -1.93 -11.63
N THR A 138 -7.32 -1.87 -12.29
CA THR A 138 -6.71 -3.01 -12.98
C THR A 138 -6.32 -4.11 -11.98
N GLN A 139 -5.73 -3.73 -10.85
CA GLN A 139 -5.34 -4.67 -9.79
C GLN A 139 -6.57 -5.35 -9.18
N ILE A 140 -7.68 -4.61 -9.00
CA ILE A 140 -8.95 -5.17 -8.53
C ILE A 140 -9.51 -6.15 -9.57
N GLN A 141 -9.46 -5.83 -10.86
CA GLN A 141 -9.90 -6.76 -11.90
C GLN A 141 -9.06 -8.05 -11.91
N TRP A 142 -7.74 -7.94 -11.74
CA TRP A 142 -6.86 -9.10 -11.61
C TRP A 142 -7.21 -9.98 -10.42
N PHE A 143 -7.57 -9.38 -9.28
CA PHE A 143 -8.05 -10.13 -8.14
C PHE A 143 -9.35 -10.88 -8.44
N LYS A 144 -10.31 -10.26 -9.13
CA LYS A 144 -11.57 -10.92 -9.52
C LYS A 144 -11.31 -12.09 -10.47
N ASP A 145 -10.42 -11.92 -11.43
CA ASP A 145 -10.01 -12.98 -12.36
C ASP A 145 -9.31 -14.12 -11.62
N PHE A 146 -8.39 -13.79 -10.71
CA PHE A 146 -7.72 -14.75 -9.84
C PHE A 146 -8.72 -15.52 -8.97
N LYS A 147 -9.61 -14.83 -8.26
CA LYS A 147 -10.62 -15.44 -7.37
C LYS A 147 -11.52 -16.38 -8.15
N LYS A 148 -11.97 -15.99 -9.35
CA LYS A 148 -12.79 -16.85 -10.21
C LYS A 148 -12.08 -18.17 -10.56
N LEU A 149 -10.79 -18.11 -10.88
CA LEU A 149 -10.00 -19.31 -11.16
C LEU A 149 -9.71 -20.13 -9.89
N TYR A 150 -9.37 -19.47 -8.79
CA TYR A 150 -9.10 -20.12 -7.50
C TYR A 150 -10.32 -20.84 -6.94
N CYS A 151 -11.52 -20.26 -7.07
CA CYS A 151 -12.76 -20.87 -6.62
C CYS A 151 -13.24 -22.01 -7.52
N PHE A 152 -12.68 -22.18 -8.72
CA PHE A 152 -13.10 -23.25 -9.60
C PHE A 152 -12.69 -24.62 -9.03
N GLY A 153 -13.65 -25.35 -8.46
CA GLY A 153 -13.43 -26.66 -7.85
C GLY A 153 -12.89 -26.63 -6.41
N THR A 154 -12.81 -25.44 -5.79
CA THR A 154 -12.37 -25.30 -4.39
C THR A 154 -13.58 -25.22 -3.46
N GLU A 155 -13.78 -26.25 -2.63
CA GLU A 155 -14.75 -26.20 -1.53
C GLU A 155 -14.40 -25.09 -0.54
N ASP A 156 -15.40 -24.46 0.07
CA ASP A 156 -15.22 -23.37 1.04
C ASP A 156 -14.47 -22.12 0.52
N CYS A 157 -14.50 -21.85 -0.80
CA CYS A 157 -13.77 -20.73 -1.39
C CYS A 157 -14.08 -19.37 -0.72
N GLU A 158 -15.36 -19.05 -0.49
CA GLU A 158 -15.73 -17.78 0.14
C GLU A 158 -15.16 -17.66 1.57
N LYS A 159 -15.20 -18.75 2.33
CA LYS A 159 -14.65 -18.82 3.68
C LYS A 159 -13.12 -18.67 3.69
N HIS A 160 -12.43 -19.08 2.63
CA HIS A 160 -11.00 -18.80 2.47
C HIS A 160 -10.75 -17.29 2.43
N PHE A 161 -11.46 -16.55 1.55
CA PHE A 161 -11.30 -15.10 1.43
C PHE A 161 -11.80 -14.33 2.66
N GLU A 162 -12.85 -14.80 3.33
CA GLU A 162 -13.28 -14.24 4.62
C GLU A 162 -12.17 -14.34 5.68
N ASN A 163 -11.34 -15.39 5.60
CA ASN A 163 -10.25 -15.61 6.53
C ASN A 163 -8.95 -14.91 6.16
N SER A 164 -8.82 -14.42 4.93
CA SER A 164 -7.64 -13.71 4.42
C SER A 164 -7.54 -12.27 4.94
N LEU A 165 -6.33 -11.72 4.90
CA LEU A 165 -6.07 -10.29 5.09
C LEU A 165 -5.97 -9.61 3.72
N PHE A 166 -6.66 -8.49 3.55
CA PHE A 166 -6.55 -7.63 2.37
C PHE A 166 -5.75 -6.39 2.73
N VAL A 167 -4.61 -6.19 2.08
CA VAL A 167 -3.77 -5.00 2.26
C VAL A 167 -3.99 -4.10 1.05
N LEU A 168 -4.75 -3.02 1.23
CA LEU A 168 -5.12 -2.09 0.16
C LEU A 168 -4.21 -0.87 0.21
N GLY A 169 -2.98 -1.04 -0.27
CA GLY A 169 -2.02 0.06 -0.44
C GLY A 169 -0.59 -0.25 0.05
N GLU A 170 0.29 0.76 0.03
CA GLU A 170 -0.02 2.17 -0.29
C GLU A 170 -0.45 2.39 -1.75
N ILE A 171 -1.41 3.29 -1.96
CA ILE A 171 -1.91 3.69 -3.28
C ILE A 171 -2.46 5.12 -3.18
N GLY A 172 -2.26 5.91 -4.24
CA GLY A 172 -2.66 7.32 -4.29
C GLY A 172 -1.49 8.28 -4.21
N GLY A 173 -0.33 7.85 -3.71
CA GLY A 173 0.89 8.66 -3.73
C GLY A 173 1.31 9.09 -5.15
N ASN A 174 1.27 8.18 -6.13
CA ASN A 174 1.67 8.49 -7.50
C ASN A 174 0.73 9.47 -8.20
N ASP A 175 -0.56 9.45 -7.87
CA ASP A 175 -1.55 10.41 -8.37
C ASP A 175 -1.19 11.85 -8.02
N LEU A 176 -0.42 12.04 -6.94
CA LEU A 176 0.11 13.32 -6.48
C LEU A 176 1.54 13.56 -7.00
N ASN A 177 2.39 12.52 -6.98
CA ASN A 177 3.80 12.64 -7.38
C ASN A 177 3.96 13.04 -8.85
N TYR A 178 3.15 12.49 -9.76
CA TYR A 178 3.24 12.84 -11.18
C TYR A 178 2.98 14.33 -11.44
N PRO A 179 1.85 14.94 -11.02
CA PRO A 179 1.65 16.37 -11.22
C PRO A 179 2.66 17.23 -10.43
N PHE A 180 3.05 16.85 -9.20
CA PHE A 180 4.09 17.59 -8.49
C PHE A 180 5.44 17.56 -9.20
N GLY A 181 5.81 16.43 -9.82
CA GLY A 181 7.03 16.30 -10.63
C GLY A 181 7.04 17.22 -11.87
N LEU A 182 5.87 17.66 -12.33
CA LEU A 182 5.70 18.62 -13.42
C LEU A 182 5.59 20.07 -12.93
N GLY A 183 5.69 20.31 -11.62
CA GLY A 183 5.56 21.64 -11.02
C GLY A 183 4.12 22.15 -10.96
N VAL A 184 3.11 21.28 -11.07
CA VAL A 184 1.70 21.66 -10.94
C VAL A 184 1.45 22.26 -9.54
N PRO A 185 0.77 23.41 -9.42
CA PRO A 185 0.52 24.06 -8.14
C PRO A 185 -0.23 23.17 -7.15
N ILE A 186 0.15 23.24 -5.87
CA ILE A 186 -0.42 22.40 -4.80
C ILE A 186 -1.95 22.53 -4.65
N GLU A 187 -2.51 23.71 -4.96
CA GLU A 187 -3.96 23.93 -4.93
C GLU A 187 -4.68 23.17 -6.05
N GLU A 188 -4.05 23.01 -7.22
CA GLU A 188 -4.57 22.19 -8.31
C GLU A 188 -4.42 20.71 -8.01
N VAL A 189 -3.27 20.28 -7.45
CA VAL A 189 -3.05 18.89 -7.04
C VAL A 189 -4.01 18.48 -5.92
N ARG A 190 -4.43 19.42 -5.05
CA ARG A 190 -5.43 19.14 -4.00
C ARG A 190 -6.75 18.61 -4.57
N ALA A 191 -7.12 18.99 -5.78
CA ALA A 191 -8.34 18.53 -6.43
C ALA A 191 -8.33 17.02 -6.77
N PHE A 192 -7.16 16.37 -6.79
CA PHE A 192 -7.06 14.92 -6.99
C PHE A 192 -7.45 14.14 -5.73
N VAL A 193 -7.26 14.72 -4.54
CA VAL A 193 -7.43 13.99 -3.27
C VAL A 193 -8.83 13.38 -3.12
N PRO A 194 -9.95 14.11 -3.33
CA PRO A 194 -11.28 13.49 -3.23
C PRO A 194 -11.50 12.36 -4.25
N LEU A 195 -10.92 12.47 -5.45
CA LEU A 195 -11.03 11.43 -6.49
C LEU A 195 -10.26 10.17 -6.08
N ILE A 196 -9.04 10.34 -5.54
CA ILE A 196 -8.22 9.25 -5.00
C ILE A 196 -8.98 8.52 -3.88
N ILE A 197 -9.52 9.27 -2.92
CA ILE A 197 -10.29 8.70 -1.80
C ILE A 197 -11.51 7.93 -2.31
N GLN A 198 -12.22 8.46 -3.30
CA GLN A 198 -13.34 7.77 -3.92
C GLN A 198 -12.91 6.48 -4.63
N SER A 199 -11.78 6.49 -5.35
CA SER A 199 -11.28 5.27 -6.00
C SER A 199 -10.91 4.18 -4.98
N ILE A 200 -10.23 4.57 -3.89
CA ILE A 200 -9.90 3.65 -2.79
C ILE A 200 -11.18 3.11 -2.13
N ARG A 201 -12.20 3.96 -1.91
CA ARG A 201 -13.51 3.53 -1.39
C ARG A 201 -14.14 2.47 -2.29
N THR A 202 -14.21 2.73 -3.60
CA THR A 202 -14.78 1.79 -4.58
C THR A 202 -14.04 0.46 -4.59
N ALA A 203 -12.70 0.49 -4.54
CA ALA A 203 -11.88 -0.71 -4.45
C ALA A 203 -12.16 -1.50 -3.17
N LEU A 204 -12.22 -0.83 -2.01
CA LEU A 204 -12.52 -1.43 -0.72
C LEU A 204 -13.92 -2.08 -0.71
N GLU A 205 -14.95 -1.35 -1.13
CA GLU A 205 -16.33 -1.85 -1.21
C GLU A 205 -16.43 -3.04 -2.19
N THR A 206 -15.69 -3.02 -3.30
CA THR A 206 -15.61 -4.17 -4.23
C THR A 206 -15.01 -5.38 -3.55
N LEU A 207 -13.91 -5.23 -2.80
CA LEU A 207 -13.30 -6.36 -2.09
C LEU A 207 -14.20 -6.90 -0.97
N ILE A 208 -15.00 -6.05 -0.32
CA ILE A 208 -16.04 -6.47 0.64
C ILE A 208 -17.10 -7.32 -0.06
N GLN A 209 -17.59 -6.88 -1.23
CA GLN A 209 -18.54 -7.64 -2.05
C GLN A 209 -17.96 -8.98 -2.52
N GLU A 210 -16.64 -9.06 -2.70
CA GLU A 210 -15.91 -10.28 -3.01
C GLU A 210 -15.50 -11.08 -1.76
N ASN A 211 -16.30 -11.00 -0.68
CA ASN A 211 -16.16 -11.74 0.59
C ASN A 211 -14.90 -11.42 1.43
N GLY A 212 -14.19 -10.34 1.13
CA GLY A 212 -13.16 -9.82 2.02
C GLY A 212 -13.76 -9.31 3.33
N LYS A 213 -13.19 -9.72 4.47
CA LYS A 213 -13.68 -9.30 5.80
C LYS A 213 -12.65 -8.56 6.67
N LYS A 214 -11.37 -8.59 6.30
CA LYS A 214 -10.29 -8.07 7.14
C LYS A 214 -9.36 -7.22 6.28
N PHE A 215 -9.33 -5.92 6.54
CA PHE A 215 -8.66 -4.94 5.69
C PHE A 215 -7.62 -4.16 6.48
N LEU A 216 -6.46 -3.97 5.87
CA LEU A 216 -5.42 -3.04 6.30
C LEU A 216 -5.25 -2.00 5.20
N VAL A 217 -5.49 -0.73 5.53
CA VAL A 217 -5.41 0.38 4.57
C VAL A 217 -4.37 1.39 5.07
N PRO A 218 -3.15 1.40 4.51
CA PRO A 218 -2.14 2.37 4.88
C PRO A 218 -2.45 3.78 4.36
N GLY A 219 -2.13 4.79 5.17
CA GLY A 219 -2.07 6.18 4.71
C GLY A 219 -0.74 6.53 4.03
N ASN A 220 -0.69 7.72 3.45
CA ASN A 220 0.50 8.29 2.84
C ASN A 220 1.60 8.59 3.86
N LEU A 221 2.84 8.45 3.42
CA LEU A 221 4.05 8.84 4.14
C LEU A 221 4.19 10.37 4.26
N PRO A 222 5.07 10.89 5.13
CA PRO A 222 5.41 12.32 5.17
C PRO A 222 6.25 12.69 3.93
N ILE A 223 5.59 12.96 2.80
CA ILE A 223 6.28 13.16 1.51
C ILE A 223 7.20 14.39 1.51
N GLY A 224 6.98 15.36 2.39
CA GLY A 224 7.87 16.49 2.58
C GLY A 224 9.24 16.12 3.17
N CYS A 225 9.36 14.93 3.76
CA CYS A 225 10.63 14.36 4.21
C CYS A 225 11.31 13.50 3.14
N SER A 226 10.67 13.28 1.99
CA SER A 226 11.27 12.48 0.91
C SER A 226 12.49 13.20 0.32
N PRO A 227 13.64 12.53 0.16
CA PRO A 227 14.79 13.09 -0.55
C PRO A 227 14.44 13.61 -1.95
N SER A 228 13.52 12.95 -2.66
CA SER A 228 13.08 13.41 -3.99
C SER A 228 12.35 14.76 -3.93
N TYR A 229 11.49 14.98 -2.92
CA TYR A 229 10.80 16.25 -2.73
C TYR A 229 11.76 17.35 -2.28
N LEU A 230 12.69 17.05 -1.38
CA LEU A 230 13.73 18.00 -0.95
C LEU A 230 14.61 18.46 -2.13
N ALA A 231 14.95 17.54 -3.04
CA ALA A 231 15.76 17.86 -4.22
C ALA A 231 15.00 18.63 -5.30
N THR A 232 13.73 18.31 -5.53
CA THR A 232 12.92 18.88 -6.62
C THR A 232 12.16 20.15 -6.24
N HIS A 233 11.97 20.39 -4.94
CA HIS A 233 11.29 21.58 -4.42
C HIS A 233 12.18 22.33 -3.42
N PRO A 234 13.38 22.80 -3.85
CA PRO A 234 14.27 23.54 -2.98
C PRO A 234 13.59 24.84 -2.52
N SER A 235 13.86 25.24 -1.28
CA SER A 235 13.46 26.54 -0.75
C SER A 235 14.62 27.21 -0.05
N ASN A 236 14.71 28.54 -0.22
CA ASN A 236 15.67 29.39 0.49
C ASN A 236 15.09 29.93 1.82
N SER A 237 13.81 29.67 2.11
CA SER A 237 13.18 30.11 3.35
C SER A 237 13.28 29.02 4.41
N SER A 238 13.95 29.31 5.53
CA SER A 238 14.02 28.37 6.66
C SER A 238 12.63 28.06 7.25
N SER A 239 11.64 28.92 7.06
CA SER A 239 10.26 28.70 7.51
C SER A 239 9.52 27.59 6.76
N ASP A 240 10.03 27.17 5.60
CA ASP A 240 9.38 26.14 4.79
C ASP A 240 9.70 24.72 5.28
N PHE A 241 10.67 24.60 6.18
CA PHE A 241 11.14 23.36 6.76
C PHE A 241 10.75 23.24 8.23
N ASP A 242 10.50 22.02 8.70
CA ASP A 242 10.35 21.74 10.12
C ASP A 242 11.71 21.55 10.82
N ASP A 243 11.67 21.19 12.10
CA ASP A 243 12.83 21.02 12.98
C ASP A 243 13.78 19.89 12.55
N ILE A 244 13.32 18.98 11.68
CA ILE A 244 14.13 17.88 11.14
C ILE A 244 14.40 18.03 9.63
N GLY A 245 14.09 19.20 9.04
CA GLY A 245 14.41 19.53 7.67
C GLY A 245 13.42 19.04 6.62
N CYS A 246 12.19 18.67 7.00
CA CYS A 246 11.15 18.27 6.06
C CYS A 246 10.32 19.46 5.58
N LEU A 247 9.89 19.45 4.31
CA LEU A 247 9.02 20.48 3.74
C LEU A 247 7.62 20.46 4.37
N VAL A 248 7.31 21.48 5.16
CA VAL A 248 6.07 21.59 5.94
C VAL A 248 4.83 21.53 5.07
N LYS A 249 4.85 22.22 3.91
CA LYS A 249 3.69 22.28 3.00
C LYS A 249 3.26 20.91 2.48
N PHE A 250 4.23 20.06 2.15
CA PHE A 250 3.99 18.74 1.61
C PHE A 250 3.61 17.74 2.70
N ASN A 251 4.21 17.86 3.89
CA ASN A 251 3.79 17.08 5.05
C ASN A 251 2.33 17.39 5.46
N LYS A 252 1.92 18.66 5.45
CA LYS A 252 0.52 19.06 5.65
C LYS A 252 -0.41 18.50 4.58
N PHE A 253 0.07 18.41 3.33
CA PHE A 253 -0.69 17.81 2.24
C PHE A 253 -0.94 16.31 2.47
N SER A 254 0.10 15.54 2.84
CA SER A 254 -0.06 14.13 3.23
C SER A 254 -1.05 13.96 4.38
N GLN A 255 -0.96 14.82 5.41
CA GLN A 255 -1.87 14.79 6.55
C GLN A 255 -3.33 15.06 6.15
N TYR A 256 -3.56 16.00 5.23
CA TYR A 256 -4.89 16.28 4.68
C TYR A 256 -5.48 15.06 3.99
N GLY A 257 -4.73 14.41 3.08
CA GLY A 257 -5.16 13.18 2.42
C GLY A 257 -5.45 12.05 3.41
N ASN A 258 -4.55 11.85 4.37
CA ASN A 258 -4.73 10.83 5.42
C ASN A 258 -5.93 11.11 6.33
N HIS A 259 -6.26 12.37 6.58
CA HIS A 259 -7.44 12.74 7.34
C HIS A 259 -8.72 12.33 6.60
N LEU A 260 -8.82 12.65 5.31
CA LEU A 260 -9.97 12.25 4.49
C LEU A 260 -10.07 10.74 4.31
N LEU A 261 -8.93 10.06 4.15
CA LEU A 261 -8.89 8.59 4.12
C LEU A 261 -9.49 7.99 5.39
N LYS A 262 -9.09 8.47 6.57
CA LYS A 262 -9.63 7.99 7.85
C LYS A 262 -11.15 8.21 7.97
N ILE A 263 -11.65 9.37 7.55
CA ILE A 263 -13.09 9.64 7.53
C ILE A 263 -13.81 8.63 6.63
N MET A 264 -13.32 8.44 5.41
CA MET A 264 -13.90 7.48 4.47
C MET A 264 -13.90 6.05 5.03
N LEU A 265 -12.80 5.61 5.65
CA LEU A 265 -12.72 4.27 6.26
C LEU A 265 -13.70 4.11 7.43
N GLN A 266 -13.94 5.15 8.22
CA GLN A 266 -14.96 5.14 9.28
C GLN A 266 -16.37 5.04 8.71
N ASP A 267 -16.64 5.72 7.59
CA ASP A 267 -17.92 5.62 6.90
C ASP A 267 -18.15 4.21 6.36
N VAL A 268 -17.18 3.63 5.64
CA VAL A 268 -17.28 2.25 5.13
C VAL A 268 -17.43 1.24 6.27
N GLN A 269 -16.70 1.40 7.38
CA GLN A 269 -16.83 0.53 8.56
C GLN A 269 -18.22 0.61 9.20
N ARG A 270 -18.87 1.77 9.19
CA ARG A 270 -20.24 1.95 9.67
C ARG A 270 -21.25 1.32 8.72
N ASP A 271 -21.03 1.46 7.42
CA ASP A 271 -21.90 0.92 6.37
C ASP A 271 -21.78 -0.62 6.27
N HIS A 272 -20.64 -1.18 6.69
CA HIS A 272 -20.32 -2.61 6.69
C HIS A 272 -19.85 -3.11 8.07
N PRO A 273 -20.74 -3.24 9.07
CA PRO A 273 -20.37 -3.63 10.43
C PRO A 273 -19.81 -5.06 10.55
N GLU A 274 -20.00 -5.89 9.53
CA GLU A 274 -19.52 -7.28 9.48
C GLU A 274 -18.05 -7.42 9.06
N VAL A 275 -17.40 -6.33 8.61
CA VAL A 275 -15.97 -6.32 8.26
C VAL A 275 -15.14 -5.61 9.31
N SER A 276 -13.83 -5.87 9.31
CA SER A 276 -12.85 -5.14 10.13
C SER A 276 -11.89 -4.37 9.25
N ILE A 277 -11.88 -3.05 9.41
CA ILE A 277 -11.01 -2.14 8.65
C ILE A 277 -10.02 -1.47 9.62
N VAL A 278 -8.73 -1.67 9.36
CA VAL A 278 -7.64 -1.08 10.14
C VAL A 278 -6.90 -0.06 9.28
N TYR A 279 -6.84 1.19 9.76
CA TYR A 279 -5.96 2.21 9.18
C TYR A 279 -4.52 2.01 9.67
N ALA A 280 -3.57 1.87 8.73
CA ALA A 280 -2.13 1.85 9.05
C ALA A 280 -1.55 3.27 8.97
N ASP A 281 -1.16 3.82 10.13
CA ASP A 281 -0.62 5.18 10.23
C ASP A 281 0.87 5.26 9.85
N ASN A 282 1.15 5.01 8.57
CA ASN A 282 2.49 5.10 8.00
C ASN A 282 3.14 6.47 8.21
N TYR A 283 2.33 7.55 8.20
CA TYR A 283 2.82 8.90 8.45
C TYR A 283 3.50 9.00 9.81
N SER A 284 2.77 8.64 10.87
CA SER A 284 3.28 8.73 12.23
C SER A 284 4.43 7.74 12.48
N ALA A 285 4.35 6.54 11.91
CA ALA A 285 5.43 5.55 12.00
C ALA A 285 6.73 6.08 11.40
N ALA A 286 6.68 6.64 10.19
CA ALA A 286 7.84 7.24 9.53
C ALA A 286 8.38 8.45 10.29
N MET A 287 7.51 9.37 10.72
CA MET A 287 7.92 10.54 11.50
C MET A 287 8.60 10.16 12.82
N LYS A 288 8.17 9.06 13.46
CA LYS A 288 8.80 8.57 14.69
C LYS A 288 10.24 8.13 14.45
N ILE A 289 10.49 7.41 13.36
CA ILE A 289 11.83 6.98 12.93
C ILE A 289 12.68 8.21 12.61
N LEU A 290 12.18 9.11 11.76
CA LEU A 290 12.91 10.29 11.32
C LEU A 290 13.30 11.23 12.48
N ARG A 291 12.46 11.35 13.52
CA ARG A 291 12.77 12.15 14.71
C ARG A 291 13.70 11.45 15.71
N ASN A 292 13.85 10.13 15.61
CA ASN A 292 14.65 9.34 16.55
C ASN A 292 15.47 8.25 15.83
N PRO A 293 16.30 8.60 14.83
CA PRO A 293 16.95 7.59 13.98
C PRO A 293 17.83 6.64 14.79
N GLN A 294 18.47 7.10 15.87
CA GLN A 294 19.34 6.28 16.72
C GLN A 294 18.63 5.14 17.48
N LYS A 295 17.29 5.12 17.50
CA LYS A 295 16.51 4.06 18.15
C LYS A 295 16.18 2.89 17.20
N TYR A 296 16.51 2.99 15.92
CA TYR A 296 16.16 2.06 14.86
C TYR A 296 17.42 1.63 14.09
#